data_AF-A0A5C8IU94-F1
#
_entry.id   AF-A0A5C8IU94-F1
#
_cell.length_a   1.000
_cell.length_b   1.000
_cell.length_c   1.000
_cell.angle_alpha   90.00
_cell.angle_beta   90.00
_cell.angle_gamma   90.00
#
_symmetry.space_group_name_H-M   'P 1'
#
loop_
_entity.id
_entity.type
_entity.pdbx_description
1 polymer ?
#
loop_
_entity_poly.entity_id
_entity_poly.type
_entity_poly.pdbx_seq_one_letter_code
_entity_poly.pdbx_strand_id
1 'polypeptide(L)'
;MSNQTNPPEGCSPFDLEVAQRGDRAARNGPRIYLSGPMTGLPDLNFPAFHAMSARLRAAGHSVVNPAELNSDPAADWNQCMRRDIAALCTCTTLALMPGWETSQGAQLELHIAHRIGLGIVMAEALVDGEGVAVAAARADEREQCARICDAREAEADESYDSVAESVTAGGLAEAIRARANKKEPG
;
A
#
# COMPACT_ATOMS: atom_id res chain seq x y z
N MET A 1 26.31 -15.14 -20.43
CA MET A 1 25.19 -16.09 -20.29
C MET A 1 24.19 -15.44 -19.37
N SER A 2 23.20 -14.75 -19.95
CA SER A 2 22.26 -13.90 -19.22
C SER A 2 21.13 -14.78 -18.68
N ASN A 3 21.00 -14.87 -17.36
CA ASN A 3 19.95 -15.65 -16.73
C ASN A 3 18.63 -14.85 -16.81
N GLN A 4 17.82 -15.13 -17.83
CA GLN A 4 16.45 -14.62 -17.92
C GLN A 4 15.58 -15.48 -16.99
N THR A 5 15.30 -14.98 -15.81
CA THR A 5 14.25 -15.54 -14.95
C THR A 5 12.90 -15.22 -15.58
N ASN A 6 12.21 -16.23 -16.11
CA ASN A 6 10.82 -16.09 -16.51
C ASN A 6 9.96 -15.77 -15.27
N PRO A 7 8.92 -14.95 -15.40
CA PRO A 7 8.03 -14.61 -14.29
C PRO A 7 7.27 -15.86 -13.81
N PRO A 8 6.86 -15.89 -12.53
CA PRO A 8 6.02 -16.98 -12.01
C PRO A 8 4.72 -17.07 -12.80
N GLU A 9 4.31 -18.30 -13.14
CA GLU A 9 3.10 -18.55 -13.92
C GLU A 9 1.88 -18.04 -13.13
N GLY A 10 1.01 -17.23 -13.78
CA GLY A 10 -0.21 -16.67 -13.18
C GLY A 10 -0.24 -15.15 -13.00
N CYS A 11 0.89 -14.46 -13.14
CA CYS A 11 0.93 -12.99 -13.03
C CYS A 11 0.45 -12.36 -14.35
N SER A 12 -0.65 -11.59 -14.33
CA SER A 12 -1.14 -10.97 -15.56
C SER A 12 -0.15 -9.91 -16.07
N PRO A 13 -0.13 -9.60 -17.38
CA PRO A 13 0.70 -8.53 -17.91
C PRO A 13 0.48 -7.17 -17.20
N PHE A 14 -0.72 -6.94 -16.65
CA PHE A 14 -1.04 -5.75 -15.87
C PHE A 14 -0.38 -5.77 -14.50
N ASP A 15 -0.35 -6.93 -13.84
CA ASP A 15 0.26 -7.10 -12.51
C ASP A 15 1.79 -6.97 -12.58
N LEU A 16 2.41 -7.49 -13.65
CA LEU A 16 3.82 -7.28 -13.95
C LEU A 16 4.15 -5.80 -14.18
N GLU A 17 3.29 -5.06 -14.90
CA GLU A 17 3.48 -3.62 -15.11
C GLU A 17 3.31 -2.82 -13.81
N VAL A 18 2.34 -3.19 -12.96
CA VAL A 18 2.11 -2.56 -11.65
C VAL A 18 3.28 -2.82 -10.70
N ALA A 19 3.76 -4.06 -10.61
CA ALA A 19 4.95 -4.42 -9.82
C ALA A 19 6.19 -3.67 -10.30
N GLN A 20 6.42 -3.62 -11.62
CA GLN A 20 7.53 -2.88 -12.23
C GLN A 20 7.42 -1.35 -12.04
N ARG A 21 6.21 -0.80 -11.93
CA ARG A 21 5.97 0.61 -11.56
C ARG A 21 6.23 0.85 -10.07
N GLY A 22 5.85 -0.08 -9.20
CA GLY A 22 6.21 -0.07 -7.77
C GLY A 22 7.72 -0.08 -7.55
N ASP A 23 8.44 -0.90 -8.31
CA ASP A 23 9.91 -0.99 -8.34
C ASP A 23 10.60 0.28 -8.88
N ARG A 24 9.90 1.10 -9.67
CA ARG A 24 10.43 2.42 -10.08
C ARG A 24 10.25 3.46 -8.99
N ALA A 25 9.17 3.39 -8.21
CA ALA A 25 8.97 4.24 -7.04
C ALA A 25 10.01 3.94 -5.94
N ALA A 26 10.46 2.70 -5.81
CA ALA A 26 11.57 2.31 -4.92
C ALA A 26 12.95 2.77 -5.42
N ARG A 27 13.14 2.98 -6.74
CA ARG A 27 14.40 3.43 -7.35
C ARG A 27 14.66 4.94 -7.23
N ASN A 28 13.62 5.74 -7.02
CA ASN A 28 13.76 7.10 -6.51
C ASN A 28 13.70 7.01 -4.99
N GLY A 29 14.66 7.60 -4.27
CA GLY A 29 14.72 7.50 -2.81
C GLY A 29 13.40 7.84 -2.11
N PRO A 30 13.20 7.39 -0.85
CA PRO A 30 11.92 7.45 -0.15
C PRO A 30 11.32 8.86 -0.20
N ARG A 31 10.11 8.96 -0.76
CA ARG A 31 9.36 10.21 -0.89
C ARG A 31 8.41 10.33 0.28
N ILE A 32 8.59 11.38 1.06
CA ILE A 32 7.94 11.59 2.34
C ILE A 32 6.89 12.69 2.18
N TYR A 33 5.66 12.39 2.57
CA TYR A 33 4.58 13.37 2.68
C TYR A 33 4.50 13.90 4.11
N LEU A 34 4.53 15.22 4.29
CA LEU A 34 4.35 15.85 5.59
C LEU A 34 2.86 16.06 5.90
N SER A 35 2.44 15.67 7.09
CA SER A 35 1.06 15.80 7.56
C SER A 35 1.00 16.37 8.98
N GLY A 36 0.07 17.29 9.23
CA GLY A 36 -0.02 18.01 10.49
C GLY A 36 -1.20 18.98 10.56
N PRO A 37 -1.36 19.71 11.68
CA PRO A 37 -2.41 20.72 11.82
C PRO A 37 -2.10 21.98 11.01
N MET A 38 -3.11 22.50 10.30
CA MET A 38 -3.07 23.78 9.57
C MET A 38 -4.23 24.70 9.95
N THR A 39 -5.46 24.22 9.81
CA THR A 39 -6.68 24.99 10.06
C THR A 39 -6.76 25.46 11.51
N GLY A 40 -7.01 26.75 11.71
CA GLY A 40 -7.16 27.35 13.05
C GLY A 40 -5.86 27.80 13.70
N LEU A 41 -4.71 27.63 13.04
CA LEU A 41 -3.41 28.15 13.48
C LEU A 41 -3.03 29.43 12.72
N PRO A 42 -2.20 30.31 13.31
CA PRO A 42 -1.66 31.48 12.61
C PRO A 42 -0.95 31.07 11.32
N ASP A 43 -1.17 31.83 10.25
CA ASP A 43 -0.58 31.61 8.91
C ASP A 43 -0.74 30.17 8.38
N LEU A 44 -1.85 29.50 8.76
CA LEU A 44 -2.12 28.10 8.42
C LEU A 44 -0.99 27.13 8.80
N ASN A 45 -0.19 27.50 9.81
CA ASN A 45 0.99 26.75 10.24
C ASN A 45 2.08 26.59 9.15
N PHE A 46 2.03 27.37 8.07
CA PHE A 46 3.02 27.30 6.99
C PHE A 46 4.48 27.40 7.47
N PRO A 47 4.84 28.28 8.43
CA PRO A 47 6.21 28.35 8.94
C PRO A 47 6.72 27.02 9.51
N ALA A 48 5.89 26.27 10.24
CA ALA A 48 6.29 24.99 10.81
C ALA A 48 6.48 23.92 9.72
N PHE A 49 5.58 23.88 8.73
CA PHE A 49 5.69 22.97 7.58
C PHE A 49 6.95 23.23 6.75
N HIS A 50 7.26 24.50 6.47
CA HIS A 50 8.48 24.87 5.75
C HIS A 50 9.74 24.55 6.57
N ALA A 51 9.74 24.81 7.88
CA ALA A 51 10.87 24.49 8.75
C ALA A 51 11.14 22.97 8.79
N MET A 52 10.09 22.15 8.96
CA MET A 52 10.23 20.69 8.95
C MET A 52 10.68 20.17 7.58
N SER A 53 10.09 20.69 6.50
CA SER A 53 10.49 20.35 5.13
C SER A 53 11.97 20.64 4.89
N ALA A 54 12.45 21.80 5.33
CA ALA A 54 13.86 22.17 5.21
C ALA A 54 14.78 21.21 5.99
N ARG A 55 14.41 20.84 7.22
CA ARG A 55 15.18 19.87 8.03
C ARG A 55 15.26 18.49 7.37
N LEU A 56 14.12 17.97 6.91
CA LEU A 56 14.07 16.67 6.23
C LEU A 56 14.82 16.66 4.89
N ARG A 57 14.71 17.75 4.12
CA ARG A 57 15.49 17.91 2.87
C ARG A 57 16.99 18.02 3.15
N ALA A 58 17.39 18.72 4.22
CA ALA A 58 18.78 18.77 4.66
C ALA A 58 19.33 17.40 5.11
N ALA A 59 18.46 16.53 5.63
CA ALA A 59 18.78 15.12 5.93
C ALA A 59 18.82 14.21 4.68
N GLY A 60 18.56 14.75 3.48
CA GLY A 60 18.64 14.01 2.21
C GLY A 60 17.33 13.38 1.75
N HIS A 61 16.20 13.72 2.38
CA HIS A 61 14.89 13.19 1.99
C HIS A 61 14.19 14.02 0.91
N SER A 62 13.42 13.34 0.04
CA SER A 62 12.51 14.00 -0.88
C SER A 62 11.17 14.24 -0.19
N VAL A 63 10.81 15.51 0.04
CA VAL A 63 9.64 15.89 0.86
C VAL A 63 8.55 16.57 0.03
N VAL A 64 7.33 16.08 0.17
CA VAL A 64 6.09 16.70 -0.30
C VAL A 64 5.43 17.43 0.86
N ASN A 65 5.18 18.71 0.68
CA ASN A 65 4.66 19.59 1.71
C ASN A 65 3.32 20.21 1.26
N PRO A 66 2.19 19.95 1.95
CA PRO A 66 0.89 20.53 1.60
C PRO A 66 0.87 22.06 1.60
N ALA A 67 1.71 22.73 2.42
CA ALA A 67 1.82 24.19 2.42
C ALA A 67 2.41 24.75 1.12
N GLU A 68 3.20 23.95 0.39
CA GLU A 68 3.75 24.31 -0.93
C GLU A 68 2.76 23.97 -2.06
N LEU A 69 1.88 22.99 -1.86
CA LEU A 69 0.86 22.56 -2.82
C LEU A 69 -0.36 23.50 -2.83
N ASN A 70 -0.76 23.96 -1.64
CA ASN A 70 -1.94 24.80 -1.43
C ASN A 70 -1.51 26.16 -0.86
N SER A 71 -0.78 26.94 -1.66
CA SER A 71 -0.28 28.26 -1.26
C SER A 71 -1.36 29.35 -1.25
N ASP A 72 -2.57 29.07 -1.76
CA ASP A 72 -3.70 30.00 -1.78
C ASP A 72 -4.54 29.84 -0.50
N PRO A 73 -4.56 30.84 0.41
CA PRO A 73 -5.33 30.77 1.65
C PRO A 73 -6.85 30.80 1.44
N ALA A 74 -7.32 31.22 0.26
CA ALA A 74 -8.74 31.29 -0.07
C ALA A 74 -9.27 30.00 -0.73
N ALA A 75 -8.41 28.99 -0.92
CA ALA A 75 -8.78 27.75 -1.56
C ALA A 75 -9.82 26.96 -0.74
N ASP A 76 -10.79 26.38 -1.43
CA ASP A 76 -11.81 25.52 -0.83
C ASP A 76 -11.16 24.28 -0.20
N TRP A 77 -11.56 23.96 1.02
CA TRP A 77 -10.99 22.87 1.80
C TRP A 77 -11.06 21.52 1.06
N ASN A 78 -12.16 21.23 0.35
CA ASN A 78 -12.29 19.96 -0.38
C ASN A 78 -11.34 19.91 -1.59
N GLN A 79 -11.08 21.05 -2.23
CA GLN A 79 -10.11 21.13 -3.33
C GLN A 79 -8.68 20.92 -2.83
N CYS A 80 -8.32 21.54 -1.70
CA CYS A 80 -7.03 21.30 -1.04
C CYS A 80 -6.86 19.82 -0.69
N MET A 81 -7.84 19.23 0.00
CA MET A 81 -7.77 17.81 0.38
C MET A 81 -7.66 16.87 -0.81
N ARG A 82 -8.32 17.14 -1.95
CA ARG A 82 -8.19 16.33 -3.15
C ARG A 82 -6.77 16.37 -3.73
N ARG A 83 -6.12 17.53 -3.72
CA ARG A 83 -4.72 17.68 -4.16
C ARG A 83 -3.77 16.98 -3.21
N ASP A 84 -4.01 17.13 -1.91
CA ASP A 84 -3.21 16.54 -0.85
C ASP A 84 -3.25 15.02 -0.89
N ILE A 85 -4.43 14.42 -1.02
CA ILE A 85 -4.60 12.97 -1.19
C ILE A 85 -3.92 12.48 -2.47
N ALA A 86 -4.07 13.21 -3.59
CA ALA A 86 -3.41 12.83 -4.84
C ALA A 86 -1.87 12.85 -4.69
N ALA A 87 -1.33 13.84 -3.99
CA ALA A 87 0.10 13.94 -3.71
C ALA A 87 0.59 12.87 -2.73
N LEU A 88 -0.19 12.59 -1.68
CA LEU A 88 0.06 11.52 -0.70
C LEU A 88 0.21 10.16 -1.39
N CYS A 89 -0.68 9.83 -2.33
CA CYS A 89 -0.63 8.57 -3.08
C CYS A 89 0.63 8.41 -3.95
N THR A 90 1.43 9.46 -4.16
CA THR A 90 2.72 9.40 -4.87
C THR A 90 3.91 9.21 -3.93
N CYS A 91 3.68 9.09 -2.63
CA CYS A 91 4.69 8.99 -1.58
C CYS A 91 4.77 7.57 -1.01
N THR A 92 5.90 7.23 -0.41
CA THR A 92 6.15 5.93 0.24
C THR A 92 6.00 6.02 1.76
N THR A 93 6.06 7.23 2.31
CA THR A 93 6.08 7.46 3.75
C THR A 93 5.25 8.69 4.12
N LEU A 94 4.43 8.56 5.15
CA LEU A 94 3.74 9.66 5.83
C LEU A 94 4.55 10.05 7.07
N ALA A 95 4.97 11.31 7.12
CA ALA A 95 5.65 11.91 8.28
C ALA A 95 4.67 12.83 9.02
N LEU A 96 4.31 12.43 10.24
CA LEU A 96 3.37 13.13 11.10
C LEU A 96 4.11 14.20 11.92
N MET A 97 3.61 15.42 11.90
CA MET A 97 4.05 16.53 12.75
C MET A 97 3.28 16.54 14.08
N PRO A 98 3.83 17.11 15.16
CA PRO A 98 3.16 17.20 16.46
C PRO A 98 1.77 17.83 16.38
N GLY A 99 0.80 17.26 17.10
CA GLY A 99 -0.59 17.72 17.08
C GLY A 99 -1.42 17.21 15.90
N TRP A 100 -0.92 16.23 15.14
CA TRP A 100 -1.68 15.57 14.08
C TRP A 100 -2.97 14.91 14.60
N GLU A 101 -2.99 14.50 15.86
CA GLU A 101 -4.10 13.80 16.52
C GLU A 101 -5.37 14.65 16.56
N THR A 102 -5.25 15.98 16.49
CA THR A 102 -6.38 16.90 16.53
C THR A 102 -6.71 17.51 15.17
N SER A 103 -5.90 17.23 14.15
CA SER A 103 -6.09 17.73 12.78
C SER A 103 -6.98 16.79 11.98
N GLN A 104 -8.15 17.27 11.55
CA GLN A 104 -9.06 16.49 10.70
C GLN A 104 -8.40 16.05 9.39
N GLY A 105 -7.61 16.93 8.76
CA GLY A 105 -6.87 16.61 7.54
C GLY A 105 -5.82 15.54 7.79
N ALA A 106 -5.01 15.69 8.85
CA ALA A 106 -3.94 14.74 9.16
C ALA A 106 -4.48 13.35 9.55
N GLN A 107 -5.59 13.28 10.29
CA GLN A 107 -6.24 12.00 10.60
C GLN A 107 -6.77 11.29 9.34
N LEU A 108 -7.32 12.04 8.39
CA LEU A 108 -7.78 11.48 7.13
C LEU A 108 -6.61 10.94 6.29
N GLU A 109 -5.55 11.72 6.18
CA GLU A 109 -4.32 11.32 5.48
C GLU A 109 -3.69 10.07 6.13
N LEU A 110 -3.64 10.02 7.47
CA LEU A 110 -3.19 8.85 8.21
C LEU A 110 -4.03 7.60 7.89
N HIS A 111 -5.35 7.75 7.87
CA HIS A 111 -6.24 6.63 7.54
C HIS A 111 -5.96 6.10 6.13
N ILE A 112 -5.81 6.99 5.15
CA ILE A 112 -5.50 6.62 3.77
C ILE A 112 -4.13 5.95 3.70
N ALA A 113 -3.09 6.57 4.28
CA ALA A 113 -1.73 6.06 4.30
C ALA A 113 -1.65 4.65 4.89
N HIS A 114 -2.36 4.40 6.00
CA HIS A 114 -2.44 3.07 6.61
C HIS A 114 -3.06 2.04 5.66
N ARG A 115 -4.13 2.41 4.95
CA ARG A 115 -4.86 1.51 4.03
C ARG A 115 -4.09 1.19 2.76
N ILE A 116 -3.35 2.15 2.20
CA ILE A 116 -2.56 1.95 0.98
C ILE A 116 -1.13 1.48 1.28
N GLY A 117 -0.77 1.31 2.56
CA GLY A 117 0.47 0.68 2.98
C GLY A 117 1.70 1.57 3.00
N LEU A 118 1.54 2.89 3.17
CA LEU A 118 2.68 3.79 3.40
C LEU A 118 3.34 3.49 4.75
N GLY A 119 4.65 3.71 4.83
CA GLY A 119 5.35 3.79 6.11
C GLY A 119 4.85 5.01 6.90
N ILE A 120 4.51 4.85 8.17
CA ILE A 120 4.03 5.95 9.01
C ILE A 120 5.06 6.18 10.11
N VAL A 121 5.55 7.41 10.22
CA VAL A 121 6.57 7.80 11.20
C VAL A 121 6.29 9.21 11.72
N MET A 122 6.85 9.54 12.88
CA MET A 122 6.93 10.92 13.34
C MET A 122 8.00 11.67 12.55
N ALA A 123 7.71 12.90 12.13
CA ALA A 123 8.62 13.69 11.30
C ALA A 123 9.97 13.93 11.99
N GLU A 124 9.98 14.12 13.31
CA GLU A 124 11.18 14.31 14.11
C GLU A 124 12.15 13.13 14.02
N ALA A 125 11.64 11.89 14.05
CA ALA A 125 12.47 10.68 14.02
C ALA A 125 13.27 10.52 12.72
N LEU A 126 12.82 11.16 11.63
CA LEU A 126 13.51 11.15 10.35
C LEU A 126 14.66 12.16 10.29
N VAL A 127 14.59 13.25 11.05
CA VAL A 127 15.65 14.28 11.08
C VAL A 127 16.85 13.79 11.88
N ASP A 128 16.61 13.02 12.93
CA ASP A 128 17.66 12.57 13.86
C ASP A 128 18.41 11.31 13.36
N GLY A 129 18.08 10.81 12.17
CA GLY A 129 18.80 9.70 11.52
C GLY A 129 18.39 8.29 11.97
N GLU A 130 17.43 8.16 12.90
CA GLU A 130 17.00 6.84 13.43
C GLU A 130 15.78 6.24 12.70
N GLY A 131 15.02 7.04 11.91
CA GLY A 131 13.72 6.64 11.38
C GLY A 131 13.69 5.84 10.05
N VAL A 132 14.76 5.88 9.25
CA VAL A 132 14.74 5.30 7.88
C VAL A 132 14.81 3.77 7.90
N ALA A 133 15.51 3.20 8.87
CA ALA A 133 15.64 1.74 9.02
C ALA A 133 14.30 1.05 9.34
N VAL A 134 13.38 1.74 10.02
CA VAL A 134 12.11 1.16 10.50
C VAL A 134 11.05 1.10 9.39
N ALA A 135 11.05 2.05 8.44
CA ALA A 135 10.15 2.03 7.29
C ALA A 135 10.59 0.97 6.25
N ALA A 136 11.90 0.82 6.03
CA ALA A 136 12.46 -0.21 5.16
C ALA A 136 12.30 -1.62 5.77
N ALA A 137 12.51 -1.80 7.08
CA ALA A 137 12.36 -3.09 7.75
C ALA A 137 10.92 -3.65 7.71
N ARG A 138 9.89 -2.78 7.71
CA ARG A 138 8.49 -3.21 7.56
C ARG A 138 8.09 -3.56 6.13
N ALA A 139 8.82 -3.06 5.13
CA ALA A 139 8.66 -3.53 3.75
C ALA A 139 9.18 -4.97 3.61
N ASP A 140 10.25 -5.31 4.31
CA ASP A 140 10.86 -6.65 4.36
C ASP A 140 9.91 -7.68 5.02
N GLU A 141 9.24 -7.32 6.12
CA GLU A 141 8.20 -8.16 6.76
C GLU A 141 6.97 -8.38 5.85
N ARG A 142 6.60 -7.40 5.01
CA ARG A 142 5.51 -7.57 4.02
C ARG A 142 5.91 -8.51 2.89
N GLU A 143 7.16 -8.43 2.41
CA GLU A 143 7.68 -9.38 1.43
C GLU A 143 7.79 -10.79 2.01
N GLN A 144 8.05 -10.92 3.32
CA GLN A 144 8.07 -12.20 3.99
C GLN A 144 6.65 -12.77 4.22
N CYS A 145 5.66 -11.95 4.60
CA CYS A 145 4.26 -12.38 4.68
C CYS A 145 3.67 -12.73 3.31
N ALA A 146 3.99 -11.96 2.25
CA ALA A 146 3.58 -12.28 0.88
C ALA A 146 4.16 -13.63 0.43
N ARG A 147 5.47 -13.86 0.66
CA ARG A 147 6.11 -15.17 0.40
C ARG A 147 5.46 -16.34 1.15
N ILE A 148 4.98 -16.11 2.38
CA ILE A 148 4.29 -17.13 3.17
C ILE A 148 2.86 -17.38 2.66
N CYS A 149 2.14 -16.35 2.22
CA CYS A 149 0.81 -16.49 1.63
C CYS A 149 0.86 -17.20 0.26
N ASP A 150 1.80 -16.82 -0.61
CA ASP A 150 1.99 -17.45 -1.93
C ASP A 150 2.36 -18.94 -1.79
N ALA A 151 3.15 -19.29 -0.77
CA ALA A 151 3.49 -20.69 -0.48
C ALA A 151 2.29 -21.52 0.00
N ARG A 152 1.30 -20.90 0.65
CA ARG A 152 0.08 -21.58 1.13
C ARG A 152 -0.99 -21.72 0.06
N GLU A 153 -1.07 -20.79 -0.89
CA GLU A 153 -1.94 -20.93 -2.06
C GLU A 153 -1.45 -22.07 -2.97
N ALA A 154 -0.13 -22.25 -3.12
CA ALA A 154 0.44 -23.39 -3.84
C ALA A 154 0.11 -24.76 -3.18
N GLU A 155 0.14 -24.84 -1.84
CA GLU A 155 -0.29 -26.05 -1.09
C GLU A 155 -1.80 -26.30 -1.19
N ALA A 156 -2.61 -25.24 -1.33
CA ALA A 156 -4.06 -25.35 -1.47
C ALA A 156 -4.48 -25.84 -2.87
N ASP A 157 -3.75 -25.47 -3.93
CA ASP A 157 -3.98 -25.97 -5.29
C ASP A 157 -3.63 -27.47 -5.42
N GLU A 158 -2.54 -27.93 -4.79
CA GLU A 158 -2.17 -29.37 -4.78
C GLU A 158 -3.22 -30.22 -4.03
N SER A 159 -3.85 -29.65 -3.01
CA SER A 159 -4.98 -30.25 -2.29
C SER A 159 -6.24 -30.32 -3.17
N TYR A 160 -6.56 -29.25 -3.91
CA TYR A 160 -7.77 -29.17 -4.73
C TYR A 160 -7.75 -30.12 -5.94
N ASP A 161 -6.58 -30.31 -6.57
CA ASP A 161 -6.42 -31.20 -7.73
C ASP A 161 -6.62 -32.69 -7.35
N SER A 162 -6.17 -33.08 -6.15
CA SER A 162 -6.39 -34.44 -5.62
C SER A 162 -7.88 -34.75 -5.37
N VAL A 163 -8.67 -33.73 -5.03
CA VAL A 163 -10.12 -33.85 -4.83
C VAL A 163 -10.83 -33.89 -6.18
N ALA A 164 -10.38 -33.12 -7.18
CA ALA A 164 -10.95 -33.08 -8.53
C ALA A 164 -10.76 -34.40 -9.32
N GLU A 165 -9.61 -35.06 -9.18
CA GLU A 165 -9.38 -36.39 -9.79
C GLU A 165 -10.28 -37.48 -9.19
N SER A 166 -10.61 -37.39 -7.89
CA SER A 166 -11.48 -38.36 -7.22
C SER A 166 -12.96 -38.26 -7.66
N VAL A 167 -13.39 -37.09 -8.15
CA VAL A 167 -14.77 -36.82 -8.57
C VAL A 167 -15.03 -37.19 -10.04
N THR A 168 -13.99 -37.18 -10.88
CA THR A 168 -14.10 -37.51 -12.31
C THR A 168 -13.97 -39.01 -12.60
N ALA A 169 -13.43 -39.80 -11.66
CA ALA A 169 -13.39 -41.26 -11.74
C ALA A 169 -14.73 -41.91 -11.36
N GLY A 170 -15.74 -41.76 -12.24
CA GLY A 170 -16.81 -42.75 -12.41
C GLY A 170 -18.04 -42.71 -11.49
N GLY A 171 -18.03 -42.01 -10.35
CA GLY A 171 -19.12 -42.11 -9.37
C GLY A 171 -20.46 -41.47 -9.78
N LEU A 172 -20.43 -40.32 -10.45
CA LEU A 172 -21.65 -39.53 -10.69
C LEU A 172 -22.56 -40.13 -11.78
N ALA A 173 -21.96 -40.70 -12.84
CA ALA A 173 -22.71 -41.30 -13.94
C ALA A 173 -23.40 -42.63 -13.53
N GLU A 174 -22.82 -43.34 -12.57
CA GLU A 174 -23.37 -44.60 -12.04
C GLU A 174 -24.53 -44.33 -11.06
N ALA A 175 -24.38 -43.31 -10.20
CA ALA A 175 -25.41 -42.87 -9.26
C ALA A 175 -26.68 -42.34 -9.97
N ILE A 176 -26.51 -41.65 -11.11
CA ILE A 176 -27.65 -41.16 -11.91
C ILE A 176 -28.40 -42.32 -12.58
N ARG A 177 -27.69 -43.32 -13.11
CA ARG A 177 -28.30 -44.52 -13.72
C ARG A 177 -29.09 -45.37 -12.73
N ALA A 178 -28.57 -45.56 -11.51
CA ALA A 178 -29.24 -46.33 -10.47
C ALA A 178 -30.56 -45.69 -9.98
N ARG A 179 -30.69 -44.36 -10.09
CA ARG A 179 -31.88 -43.61 -9.66
C ARG A 179 -32.97 -43.57 -10.74
N ALA A 180 -32.60 -43.67 -12.02
CA ALA A 180 -33.54 -43.75 -13.13
C ALA A 180 -34.30 -45.09 -13.16
N ASN A 181 -33.65 -46.21 -12.80
CA ASN A 181 -34.27 -47.55 -12.82
C ASN A 181 -35.18 -47.88 -11.60
N LYS A 182 -35.38 -46.94 -10.66
CA LYS A 182 -36.21 -47.15 -9.45
C LYS A 182 -37.54 -46.40 -9.43
N LYS A 183 -37.90 -45.71 -10.51
CA LYS A 183 -39.23 -45.13 -10.71
C LYS A 183 -39.89 -45.84 -11.88
N GLU A 184 -40.64 -46.91 -11.59
CA GLU A 184 -42.05 -47.14 -11.97
C GLU A 184 -42.50 -48.46 -11.32
N PRO A 185 -43.47 -48.45 -10.39
CA PRO A 185 -44.29 -49.60 -10.10
C PRO A 185 -45.56 -49.55 -10.95
N GLY A 186 -45.73 -50.56 -11.81
CA GLY A 186 -46.98 -50.96 -12.44
C GLY A 186 -47.08 -52.47 -12.37
#